data_AF-A0A554J2A9-F1
#
_entry.id   AF-A0A554J2A9-F1
#
_cell.length_a   1.000
_cell.length_b   1.000
_cell.length_c   1.000
_cell.angle_alpha   90.00
_cell.angle_beta   90.00
_cell.angle_gamma   90.00
#
_symmetry.space_group_name_H-M   'P 1'
#
loop_
_entity.id
_entity.type
_entity.pdbx_description
1 polymer ?
#
loop_
_entity_poly.entity_id
_entity_poly.type
_entity_poly.pdbx_seq_one_letter_code
_entity_poly.pdbx_strand_id
1 'polypeptide(L)'
;GLLLRAEAAAGFLMVGTIAGVLLAEVLNNGGAAWDNAKKFIESGHYGGKKSPAHQAAVTGDTVGDPFKDTAGPSLHVLIKLFSTLTLALATLFI
;
A
#
# COMPACT_ATOMS: atom_id res chain seq x y z
N GLY A 1 8.31 -21.41 -10.27
CA GLY A 1 7.29 -22.46 -10.12
C GLY A 1 7.40 -23.41 -11.28
N LEU A 2 6.50 -23.33 -12.26
CA LEU A 2 6.46 -24.26 -13.40
C LEU A 2 7.63 -24.10 -14.38
N LEU A 3 7.89 -22.88 -14.84
CA LEU A 3 8.92 -22.62 -15.86
C LEU A 3 10.34 -22.54 -15.27
N LEU A 4 10.46 -21.89 -14.11
CA LEU A 4 11.75 -21.54 -13.48
C LEU A 4 12.05 -22.33 -12.20
N ARG A 5 11.29 -23.40 -11.93
CA ARG A 5 11.42 -24.28 -10.74
C ARG A 5 11.15 -23.61 -9.39
N ALA A 6 11.32 -24.38 -8.31
CA ALA A 6 10.97 -24.01 -6.94
C ALA A 6 11.85 -22.88 -6.38
N GLU A 7 13.15 -22.87 -6.69
CA GLU A 7 14.12 -21.89 -6.18
C GLU A 7 13.75 -20.47 -6.63
N ALA A 8 13.37 -20.31 -7.91
CA ALA A 8 12.91 -19.02 -8.42
C ALA A 8 11.59 -18.56 -7.77
N ALA A 9 10.67 -19.50 -7.45
CA ALA A 9 9.45 -19.16 -6.72
C ALA A 9 9.74 -18.71 -5.28
N ALA A 10 10.68 -19.37 -4.61
CA ALA A 10 11.13 -18.99 -3.27
C ALA A 10 11.79 -17.60 -3.26
N GLY A 11 12.64 -17.30 -4.24
CA GLY A 11 13.25 -15.98 -4.42
C GLY A 11 12.20 -14.89 -4.67
N PHE A 12 11.22 -15.16 -5.54
CA PHE A 12 10.10 -14.24 -5.79
C PHE A 12 9.27 -14.00 -4.53
N LEU A 13 8.93 -15.05 -3.77
CA LEU A 13 8.19 -14.92 -2.52
C LEU A 13 8.94 -14.05 -1.51
N MET A 14 10.25 -14.26 -1.35
CA MET A 14 11.08 -13.49 -0.42
C MET A 14 11.14 -12.00 -0.81
N VAL A 15 11.60 -11.71 -2.03
CA VAL A 15 11.81 -10.32 -2.48
C VAL A 15 10.49 -9.59 -2.67
N GLY A 16 9.48 -10.27 -3.23
CA GLY A 16 8.13 -9.74 -3.41
C GLY A 16 7.46 -9.40 -2.08
N THR A 17 7.68 -10.19 -1.03
CA THR A 17 7.19 -9.89 0.31
C THR A 17 7.87 -8.64 0.88
N ILE A 18 9.21 -8.56 0.83
CA ILE A 18 9.96 -7.42 1.37
C ILE A 18 9.54 -6.12 0.67
N ALA A 19 9.59 -6.10 -0.66
CA ALA A 19 9.23 -4.92 -1.45
C ALA A 19 7.75 -4.56 -1.28
N GLY A 20 6.88 -5.56 -1.29
CA GLY A 20 5.44 -5.37 -1.16
C GLY A 20 5.05 -4.78 0.18
N VAL A 21 5.60 -5.27 1.30
CA VAL A 21 5.30 -4.75 2.63
C VAL A 21 5.75 -3.31 2.75
N LEU A 22 6.98 -3.01 2.33
CA LEU A 22 7.52 -1.64 2.40
C LEU A 22 6.66 -0.66 1.58
N LEU A 23 6.26 -1.04 0.36
CA LEU A 23 5.40 -0.20 -0.46
C LEU A 23 4.00 -0.04 0.14
N ALA A 24 3.39 -1.13 0.63
CA ALA A 24 2.06 -1.07 1.25
C ALA A 24 2.02 -0.12 2.44
N GLU A 25 3.04 -0.16 3.30
CA GLU A 25 3.18 0.76 4.44
C GLU A 25 3.34 2.22 4.00
N VAL A 26 4.13 2.48 2.95
CA VAL A 26 4.29 3.85 2.41
C VAL A 26 2.96 4.39 1.88
N LEU A 27 2.19 3.58 1.15
CA LEU A 27 0.90 3.99 0.60
C LEU A 27 -0.13 4.24 1.70
N ASN A 28 -0.24 3.33 2.67
CA ASN A 28 -1.17 3.44 3.80
C ASN A 28 -0.85 4.70 4.63
N ASN A 29 0.40 4.82 5.07
CA ASN A 29 0.79 5.90 5.98
C ASN A 29 0.83 7.25 5.26
N GLY A 30 1.28 7.30 4.00
CA GLY A 30 1.28 8.52 3.20
C GLY A 30 -0.14 9.05 2.94
N GLY A 31 -1.05 8.17 2.49
CA GLY A 31 -2.44 8.55 2.28
C GLY A 31 -3.15 8.99 3.57
N ALA A 32 -2.94 8.26 4.67
CA ALA A 32 -3.49 8.63 5.98
C ALA A 32 -2.92 9.97 6.50
N ALA A 33 -1.64 10.25 6.27
CA ALA A 33 -1.02 11.51 6.65
C ALA A 33 -1.65 12.70 5.91
N TRP A 34 -1.92 12.58 4.61
CA TRP A 34 -2.61 13.63 3.85
C TRP A 34 -4.04 13.87 4.33
N ASP A 35 -4.81 12.81 4.62
CA ASP A 35 -6.17 12.96 5.17
C ASP A 35 -6.15 13.66 6.54
N ASN A 36 -5.23 13.24 7.41
CA ASN A 36 -5.09 13.84 8.74
C ASN A 36 -4.63 15.30 8.67
N ALA A 37 -3.75 15.64 7.73
CA ALA A 37 -3.35 17.03 7.49
C ALA A 37 -4.55 17.89 7.02
N LYS A 38 -5.37 17.37 6.11
CA LYS A 38 -6.62 18.03 5.69
C LYS A 38 -7.55 18.24 6.90
N LYS A 39 -7.83 17.19 7.68
CA LYS A 39 -8.68 17.27 8.88
C LYS A 39 -8.14 18.25 9.93
N PHE A 40 -6.82 18.34 10.09
CA PHE A 40 -6.17 19.30 10.98
C PHE A 40 -6.36 20.75 10.53
N ILE A 41 -6.31 21.02 9.23
CA ILE A 41 -6.62 22.35 8.69
C ILE A 41 -8.12 22.62 8.84
N GLU A 42 -8.98 21.63 8.61
CA GLU A 42 -10.43 21.76 8.77
C GLU A 42 -10.87 22.10 10.19
N SER A 43 -10.05 21.79 11.21
CA SER A 43 -10.30 22.16 12.61
C SER A 43 -9.91 23.61 12.96
N GLY A 44 -9.44 24.39 11.98
CA GLY A 44 -9.19 25.84 12.11
C GLY A 44 -7.72 26.22 12.03
N HIS A 45 -6.80 25.27 11.93
CA HIS A 45 -5.38 25.56 11.75
C HIS A 45 -5.10 26.05 10.34
N TYR A 46 -4.05 26.86 10.17
CA TYR A 46 -3.58 27.37 8.87
C TYR A 46 -4.69 28.03 8.01
N GLY A 47 -5.64 28.71 8.65
CA GLY A 47 -6.71 29.45 7.98
C GLY A 47 -8.03 28.70 7.81
N GLY A 48 -8.11 27.43 8.20
CA GLY A 48 -9.39 26.72 8.22
C GLY A 48 -9.92 26.32 6.84
N LYS A 49 -11.18 25.87 6.80
CA LYS A 49 -11.87 25.51 5.56
C LYS A 49 -11.90 26.66 4.55
N LYS A 50 -11.79 26.33 3.26
CA LYS A 50 -11.77 27.25 2.11
C LYS A 50 -10.52 28.13 2.00
N SER A 51 -9.57 28.02 2.93
CA SER A 51 -8.26 28.67 2.80
C SER A 51 -7.42 28.05 1.67
N PRO A 52 -6.37 28.74 1.18
CA PRO A 52 -5.42 28.17 0.23
C PRO A 52 -4.76 26.88 0.75
N ALA A 53 -4.46 26.82 2.05
CA ALA A 53 -3.90 25.63 2.69
C ALA A 53 -4.90 24.44 2.67
N HIS A 54 -6.18 24.71 2.90
CA HIS A 54 -7.23 23.69 2.82
C HIS A 54 -7.37 23.13 1.40
N GLN A 55 -7.34 23.98 0.37
CA GLN A 55 -7.41 23.54 -1.02
C GLN A 55 -6.21 22.63 -1.38
N ALA A 56 -4.99 23.01 -0.98
CA ALA A 56 -3.82 22.18 -1.20
C ALA A 56 -3.92 20.82 -0.47
N ALA A 57 -4.40 20.82 0.78
CA ALA A 57 -4.57 19.59 1.55
C ALA A 57 -5.67 18.67 0.99
N VAL A 58 -6.74 19.23 0.42
CA VAL A 58 -7.76 18.45 -0.30
C VAL A 58 -7.16 17.76 -1.53
N THR A 59 -6.31 18.46 -2.30
CA THR A 59 -5.59 17.82 -3.42
C THR A 59 -4.67 16.69 -2.94
N GLY A 60 -3.93 16.91 -1.85
CA GLY A 60 -3.09 15.87 -1.25
C GLY A 60 -3.88 14.64 -0.81
N ASP A 61 -5.00 14.84 -0.13
CA ASP A 61 -5.89 13.74 0.28
C ASP A 61 -6.50 13.00 -0.91
N THR A 62 -6.88 13.71 -1.98
CA THR A 62 -7.39 13.11 -3.21
C THR A 62 -6.35 12.20 -3.88
N VAL A 63 -5.05 12.55 -3.80
CA VAL A 63 -3.96 11.68 -4.25
C VAL A 63 -3.76 10.51 -3.28
N GLY A 64 -3.98 10.73 -1.98
CA GLY A 64 -3.86 9.74 -0.92
C GLY A 64 -4.99 8.71 -0.86
N ASP A 65 -6.19 9.02 -1.35
CA ASP A 65 -7.36 8.13 -1.29
C ASP A 65 -7.12 6.79 -2.03
N PRO A 66 -6.64 6.77 -3.30
CA PRO A 66 -6.28 5.49 -3.94
C PRO A 66 -5.16 4.74 -3.21
N PHE A 67 -4.28 5.44 -2.50
CA PHE A 67 -3.15 4.83 -1.81
C PHE A 67 -3.63 4.09 -0.55
N LYS A 68 -4.37 4.78 0.34
CA LYS A 68 -4.79 4.24 1.64
C LYS A 68 -6.02 3.33 1.57
N ASP A 69 -6.93 3.56 0.62
CA ASP A 69 -8.22 2.84 0.57
C ASP A 69 -8.26 1.73 -0.47
N THR A 70 -7.30 1.70 -1.40
CA THR A 70 -7.28 0.70 -2.48
C THR A 70 -5.95 -0.03 -2.58
N ALA A 71 -4.88 0.67 -2.98
CA ALA A 71 -3.61 0.03 -3.34
C ALA A 71 -2.87 -0.57 -2.15
N GLY A 72 -2.72 0.19 -1.06
CA GLY A 72 -2.04 -0.26 0.15
C GLY A 72 -2.69 -1.49 0.78
N PRO A 73 -4.00 -1.49 1.10
CA PRO A 73 -4.68 -2.67 1.62
C PRO A 73 -4.61 -3.88 0.68
N SER A 74 -4.71 -3.65 -0.64
CA SER A 74 -4.62 -4.72 -1.64
C SER A 74 -3.24 -5.38 -1.66
N LEU A 75 -2.16 -4.62 -1.48
CA LEU A 75 -0.81 -5.18 -1.42
C LEU A 75 -0.62 -6.10 -0.21
N HIS A 76 -1.16 -5.76 0.97
CA HIS A 76 -1.11 -6.67 2.13
C HIS A 76 -1.82 -8.01 1.86
N VAL A 77 -2.95 -7.97 1.14
CA VAL A 77 -3.67 -9.19 0.74
C VAL A 77 -2.86 -9.98 -0.28
N LEU A 78 -2.31 -9.31 -1.30
CA LEU A 78 -1.52 -9.93 -2.36
C LEU A 78 -0.33 -10.72 -1.79
N ILE A 79 0.42 -10.14 -0.85
CA ILE A 79 1.59 -10.77 -0.23
C ILE A 79 1.20 -12.04 0.52
N LYS A 80 0.08 -12.02 1.26
CA LYS A 80 -0.45 -13.21 1.94
C LYS A 80 -0.85 -14.28 0.94
N LEU A 81 -1.50 -13.89 -0.16
CA LEU A 81 -1.91 -14.82 -1.22
C LEU A 81 -0.71 -15.48 -1.90
N PHE A 82 0.38 -14.75 -2.15
CA PHE A 82 1.60 -15.36 -2.70
C PHE A 82 2.16 -16.44 -1.78
N SER A 83 2.19 -16.22 -0.47
CA SER A 83 2.64 -17.25 0.49
C SER A 83 1.74 -18.48 0.45
N THR A 84 0.42 -18.29 0.51
CA THR A 84 -0.56 -19.40 0.53
C THR A 84 -0.52 -20.20 -0.76
N LEU A 85 -0.45 -19.54 -1.92
CA LEU A 85 -0.39 -20.20 -3.22
C LEU A 85 0.93 -20.93 -3.43
N THR A 86 2.06 -20.33 -3.02
CA THR A 86 3.38 -20.97 -3.14
C THR A 86 3.45 -22.24 -2.32
N LEU A 87 2.87 -22.24 -1.12
CA LEU A 87 2.78 -23.43 -0.27
C LEU A 87 1.84 -24.48 -0.86
N ALA A 88 0.63 -24.09 -1.27
CA ALA A 88 -0.38 -25.02 -1.79
C ALA A 88 0.09 -25.75 -3.06
N LEU A 89 0.89 -25.08 -3.89
CA LEU A 89 1.39 -25.62 -5.16
C LEU A 89 2.85 -26.11 -5.06
N ALA A 90 3.44 -26.16 -3.87
CA ALA A 90 4.85 -26.49 -3.69
C ALA A 90 5.23 -27.84 -4.31
N THR A 91 4.38 -28.87 -4.15
CA THR A 91 4.58 -30.21 -4.72
C THR A 91 4.56 -30.23 -6.24
N LEU A 92 3.93 -29.25 -6.89
CA LEU A 92 3.91 -29.09 -8.35
C LEU A 92 5.19 -28.41 -8.87
N PHE A 93 5.95 -27.76 -8.00
CA PHE A 93 7.14 -26.99 -8.38
C PHE A 93 8.47 -27.72 -8.14
N ILE A 94 8.45 -28.83 -7.38
CA ILE A 94 9.59 -29.67 -7.03
C ILE A 94 9.74 -30.80 -8.05
#